data_AF-A0A5E4PZ59-F1
#
_entry.id   AF-A0A5E4PZ59-F1
#
_cell.length_a   1.000
_cell.length_b   1.000
_cell.length_c   1.000
_cell.angle_alpha   90.00
_cell.angle_beta   90.00
_cell.angle_gamma   90.00
#
_symmetry.space_group_name_H-M   'P 1'
#
loop_
_entity.id
_entity.type
_entity.pdbx_description
1 polymer ?
#
loop_
_entity_poly.entity_id
_entity_poly.type
_entity_poly.pdbx_seq_one_letter_code
_entity_poly.pdbx_strand_id
1 'polypeptide(L)'
;MFGGSNPNKDLEVVSPPEDTVSALKFSPPAIPQTFLAAGSWDSQVRIWEVEQSGKTVPKAAQTLGGPVLDVAWLDDGSKIFMASTDKSVKCWDLAANTAVQSRHATG
;
A
#
# COMPACT_ATOMS: atom_id res chain seq x y z
N MET A 1 3.63 -28.01 -0.85
CA MET A 1 2.17 -28.16 -1.03
C MET A 1 1.51 -27.81 0.30
N PHE A 2 0.91 -26.63 0.45
CA PHE A 2 0.11 -26.28 1.62
C PHE A 2 -1.33 -26.12 1.17
N GLY A 3 -2.05 -27.25 1.14
CA GLY A 3 -3.51 -27.26 1.02
C GLY A 3 -4.12 -27.20 2.41
N GLY A 4 -4.03 -26.04 3.07
CA GLY A 4 -4.90 -25.75 4.20
C GLY A 4 -6.22 -25.24 3.64
N SER A 5 -7.34 -25.88 3.95
CA SER A 5 -8.64 -25.31 3.63
C SER A 5 -8.76 -23.97 4.34
N ASN A 6 -9.26 -22.96 3.61
CA ASN A 6 -9.56 -21.66 4.16
C ASN A 6 -11.07 -21.61 4.51
N PRO A 7 -11.46 -21.99 5.74
CA PRO A 7 -12.87 -22.04 6.14
C PRO A 7 -13.53 -20.66 6.20
N ASN A 8 -12.73 -19.61 6.38
CA ASN A 8 -13.22 -18.24 6.53
C ASN A 8 -13.35 -17.51 5.18
N LYS A 9 -12.79 -18.09 4.11
CA LYS A 9 -12.66 -17.46 2.79
C LYS A 9 -11.96 -16.09 2.88
N ASP A 10 -11.03 -15.93 3.83
CA ASP A 10 -10.18 -14.75 3.90
C ASP A 10 -9.12 -14.77 2.79
N LEU A 11 -8.49 -13.62 2.52
CA LEU A 11 -7.46 -13.53 1.49
C LEU A 11 -6.28 -12.77 2.09
N GLU A 12 -5.10 -13.37 2.03
CA GLU A 12 -3.86 -12.65 2.31
C GLU A 12 -3.53 -11.74 1.12
N VAL A 13 -2.92 -10.59 1.41
CA VAL A 13 -2.46 -9.70 0.35
C VAL A 13 -1.28 -10.33 -0.41
N VAL A 14 -1.18 -10.04 -1.70
CA VAL A 14 -0.01 -10.48 -2.49
C VAL A 14 1.21 -9.67 -2.05
N SER A 15 2.33 -10.33 -1.77
CA SER A 15 3.56 -9.69 -1.24
C SER A 15 3.30 -8.94 0.07
N PRO A 16 2.97 -9.68 1.16
CA PRO A 16 2.66 -9.09 2.44
C PRO A 16 3.87 -8.36 3.05
N PRO A 17 3.64 -7.49 4.05
CA PRO A 17 4.73 -6.95 4.86
C PRO A 17 5.52 -8.06 5.56
N GLU A 18 6.83 -7.86 5.69
CA GLU A 18 7.75 -8.86 6.26
C GLU A 18 7.89 -8.69 7.79
N ASP A 19 7.22 -7.69 8.35
CA ASP A 19 7.13 -7.40 9.78
C ASP A 19 5.76 -6.79 10.11
N THR A 20 5.52 -6.61 11.41
CA THR A 20 4.32 -6.06 12.05
C THR A 20 3.69 -4.93 11.26
N VAL A 21 2.42 -5.11 10.90
CA VAL A 21 1.60 -4.08 10.27
C VAL A 21 1.13 -3.12 11.34
N SER A 22 1.49 -1.85 11.21
CA SER A 22 1.15 -0.79 12.18
C SER A 22 -0.10 -0.01 11.80
N ALA A 23 -0.38 0.10 10.49
CA ALA A 23 -1.52 0.87 10.00
C ALA A 23 -2.07 0.30 8.69
N LEU A 24 -3.39 0.40 8.51
CA LEU A 24 -4.12 0.08 7.28
C LEU A 24 -5.12 1.19 6.98
N LYS A 25 -5.13 1.73 5.76
CA LYS A 25 -6.09 2.76 5.31
C LYS A 25 -6.52 2.51 3.87
N PHE A 26 -7.84 2.51 3.63
CA PHE A 26 -8.38 2.55 2.28
C PHE A 26 -8.23 3.94 1.66
N SER A 27 -8.12 3.99 0.33
CA SER A 27 -8.18 5.24 -0.43
C SER A 27 -9.54 5.94 -0.27
N PRO A 28 -9.58 7.27 -0.40
CA PRO A 28 -10.83 8.01 -0.34
C PRO A 28 -11.71 7.75 -1.57
N PRO A 29 -13.04 7.97 -1.48
CA PRO A 29 -13.97 7.83 -2.60
C PRO A 29 -13.71 8.73 -3.81
N ALA A 30 -12.84 9.75 -3.66
CA ALA A 30 -12.40 10.62 -4.75
C ALA A 30 -11.61 9.85 -5.84
N ILE A 31 -11.04 8.68 -5.51
CA ILE A 31 -10.38 7.80 -6.46
C ILE A 31 -11.37 6.72 -6.93
N PRO A 32 -11.55 6.49 -8.24
CA PRO A 32 -12.49 5.49 -8.74
C PRO A 32 -12.14 4.04 -8.37
N GLN A 33 -10.85 3.73 -8.24
CA GLN A 33 -10.35 2.42 -7.82
C GLN A 33 -10.18 2.36 -6.30
N THR A 34 -10.40 1.18 -5.72
CA THR A 34 -10.13 0.92 -4.30
C THR A 34 -8.66 0.57 -4.12
N PHE A 35 -7.92 1.40 -3.39
CA PHE A 35 -6.57 1.07 -2.94
C PHE A 35 -6.54 0.85 -1.43
N LEU A 36 -5.66 -0.05 -0.99
CA LEU A 36 -5.32 -0.26 0.40
C LEU A 36 -3.86 0.14 0.60
N ALA A 37 -3.60 1.06 1.53
CA ALA A 37 -2.27 1.39 1.99
C ALA A 37 -1.99 0.72 3.34
N ALA A 38 -0.82 0.08 3.48
CA ALA A 38 -0.34 -0.47 4.74
C ALA A 38 1.02 0.11 5.11
N GLY A 39 1.19 0.52 6.36
CA GLY A 39 2.49 0.79 6.97
C GLY A 39 2.98 -0.42 7.77
N SER A 40 4.27 -0.71 7.72
CA SER A 40 4.89 -1.81 8.47
C SER A 40 6.18 -1.41 9.17
N TRP A 41 6.52 -2.18 10.20
CA TRP A 41 7.79 -2.11 10.92
C TRP A 41 8.99 -2.53 10.07
N ASP A 42 8.77 -3.16 8.92
CA ASP A 42 9.79 -3.39 7.89
C ASP A 42 10.23 -2.11 7.15
N SER A 43 9.82 -0.95 7.67
CA SER A 43 10.15 0.40 7.18
C SER A 43 9.58 0.73 5.80
N GLN A 44 8.57 -0.01 5.34
CA GLN A 44 7.90 0.27 4.07
C GLN A 44 6.41 0.59 4.24
N VAL A 45 5.94 1.48 3.38
CA VAL A 45 4.52 1.64 3.06
C VAL A 45 4.25 0.95 1.73
N ARG A 46 3.25 0.08 1.69
CA ARG A 46 2.82 -0.65 0.49
C ARG A 46 1.41 -0.25 0.09
N ILE A 47 1.15 -0.24 -1.21
CA ILE A 47 -0.17 0.02 -1.79
C ILE A 47 -0.56 -1.15 -2.67
N TRP A 48 -1.78 -1.63 -2.45
CA TRP A 48 -2.44 -2.59 -3.33
C TRP A 48 -3.71 -1.98 -3.92
N GLU A 49 -4.02 -2.32 -5.17
CA GLU A 49 -5.38 -2.22 -5.68
C GLU A 49 -6.18 -3.42 -5.18
N VAL A 50 -7.39 -3.18 -4.69
CA VAL A 50 -8.30 -4.22 -4.21
C VAL A 50 -9.38 -4.43 -5.27
N GLU A 51 -9.38 -5.61 -5.87
CA GLU A 51 -10.40 -5.99 -6.85
C GLU A 51 -11.75 -6.27 -6.18
N GLN A 52 -12.83 -6.27 -6.96
CA GLN A 52 -14.17 -6.66 -6.49
C GLN A 52 -14.20 -8.07 -5.87
N SER A 53 -13.27 -8.94 -6.26
CA SER A 53 -13.11 -10.30 -5.72
C SER A 53 -12.48 -10.35 -4.32
N GLY A 54 -11.99 -9.22 -3.81
CA GLY A 54 -11.18 -9.12 -2.59
C GLY A 54 -9.70 -9.44 -2.81
N LYS A 55 -9.30 -9.91 -3.99
CA LYS A 55 -7.89 -10.11 -4.33
C LYS A 55 -7.17 -8.77 -4.42
N THR A 56 -5.89 -8.78 -4.09
CA THR A 56 -5.04 -7.59 -4.11
C THR A 56 -3.97 -7.69 -5.18
N VAL A 57 -3.72 -6.57 -5.85
CA VAL A 57 -2.65 -6.41 -6.84
C VAL A 57 -1.66 -5.37 -6.33
N PRO A 58 -0.37 -5.71 -6.12
CA PRO A 58 0.63 -4.74 -5.70
C PRO A 58 0.76 -3.61 -6.73
N LYS A 59 0.79 -2.36 -6.27
CA LYS A 59 0.89 -1.19 -7.15
C LYS A 59 2.13 -0.36 -6.91
N ALA A 60 2.47 -0.16 -5.65
CA ALA A 60 3.63 0.63 -5.29
C ALA A 60 4.09 0.30 -3.87
N ALA A 61 5.36 0.62 -3.58
CA ALA A 61 5.91 0.64 -2.24
C ALA A 61 6.87 1.81 -2.09
N GLN A 62 7.00 2.31 -0.86
CA GLN A 62 7.91 3.39 -0.52
C GLN A 62 8.63 3.10 0.79
N THR A 63 9.95 3.24 0.78
CA THR A 63 10.81 2.99 1.95
C THR A 63 11.04 4.26 2.76
N LEU A 64 10.93 4.14 4.08
CA LEU A 64 11.26 5.15 5.07
C LEU A 64 12.58 4.79 5.79
N GLY A 65 13.14 5.73 6.53
CA GLY A 65 14.40 5.50 7.27
C GLY A 65 14.23 4.68 8.55
N GLY A 66 13.00 4.26 8.86
CA GLY A 66 12.68 3.42 10.01
C GLY A 66 11.24 2.90 9.96
N PRO A 67 10.84 2.08 10.96
CA PRO A 67 9.50 1.54 11.11
C PRO A 67 8.41 2.58 10.89
N VAL A 68 7.41 2.24 10.08
CA VAL A 68 6.24 3.08 9.84
C VAL A 68 5.32 3.02 11.05
N LEU A 69 4.89 4.19 11.52
CA LEU A 69 4.00 4.32 12.66
C LEU A 69 2.53 4.54 12.25
N ASP A 70 2.30 5.27 11.17
CA ASP A 70 0.96 5.46 10.60
C ASP A 70 1.05 5.90 9.13
N VAL A 71 -0.09 5.77 8.44
CA VAL A 71 -0.34 6.30 7.10
C VAL A 71 -1.67 7.04 7.05
N ALA A 72 -1.73 8.11 6.28
CA ALA A 72 -2.96 8.89 6.06
C ALA A 72 -3.07 9.31 4.60
N TRP A 73 -4.24 9.09 4.01
CA TRP A 73 -4.56 9.61 2.67
C TRP A 73 -4.98 11.07 2.76
N LEU A 74 -4.61 11.87 1.77
CA LEU A 74 -5.29 13.13 1.49
C LEU A 74 -6.65 12.85 0.86
N ASP A 75 -7.68 13.63 1.20
CA ASP A 75 -9.07 13.38 0.78
C ASP A 75 -9.27 13.34 -0.74
N ASP A 76 -8.44 14.06 -1.50
CA ASP A 76 -8.45 14.03 -2.97
C ASP A 76 -7.79 12.78 -3.56
N GLY A 77 -7.18 11.93 -2.73
CA GLY A 77 -6.51 10.71 -3.14
C GLY A 77 -5.15 10.90 -3.80
N SER A 78 -4.67 12.13 -3.94
CA SER A 78 -3.43 12.43 -4.67
C SER A 78 -2.16 12.09 -3.88
N LYS A 79 -2.26 12.03 -2.54
CA LYS A 79 -1.11 11.92 -1.64
C LYS A 79 -1.36 10.98 -0.47
N ILE A 80 -0.28 10.37 0.00
CA ILE A 80 -0.22 9.66 1.29
C ILE A 80 0.85 10.31 2.17
N PHE A 81 0.49 10.63 3.40
CA PHE A 81 1.43 11.02 4.45
C PHE A 81 1.80 9.79 5.27
N MET A 82 3.09 9.65 5.55
CA MET A 82 3.66 8.47 6.21
C MET A 82 4.56 8.94 7.36
N ALA A 83 4.25 8.50 8.58
CA ALA A 83 5.03 8.83 9.77
C ALA A 83 5.96 7.67 10.15
N SER A 84 7.18 7.97 10.58
CA SER A 84 8.21 6.96 10.88
C SER A 84 8.89 7.22 12.23
N THR A 85 9.45 6.15 12.81
CA THR A 85 10.31 6.21 14.00
C THR A 85 11.64 6.95 13.75
N ASP A 86 12.00 7.20 12.49
CA ASP A 86 13.15 8.04 12.11
C ASP A 86 12.93 9.55 12.37
N LYS A 87 11.80 9.91 13.01
CA LYS A 87 11.37 11.27 13.34
C LYS A 87 10.99 12.11 12.11
N SER A 88 10.74 11.46 10.97
CA SER A 88 10.25 12.12 9.76
C SER A 88 8.78 11.82 9.46
N VAL A 89 8.16 12.77 8.76
CA VAL A 89 6.91 12.56 8.02
C VAL A 89 7.22 12.82 6.56
N LYS A 90 6.90 11.85 5.71
CA LYS A 90 7.07 11.98 4.25
C LYS A 90 5.73 12.07 3.56
N CYS A 91 5.63 12.96 2.58
CA CYS A 91 4.52 13.01 1.64
C CYS A 91 4.89 12.20 0.40
N TRP A 92 4.08 11.22 0.07
CA TRP A 92 4.17 10.45 -1.16
C TRP A 92 3.10 10.93 -2.14
N ASP A 93 3.53 11.60 -3.20
CA ASP A 93 2.65 12.02 -4.29
C ASP A 93 2.41 10.84 -5.25
N LEU A 94 1.14 10.43 -5.36
CA LEU A 94 0.70 9.34 -6.23
C LEU A 94 0.32 9.82 -7.63
N ALA A 95 -0.04 11.09 -7.79
CA ALA A 95 -0.37 11.69 -9.08
C ALA A 95 0.88 11.83 -9.98
N ALA A 96 2.04 12.09 -9.38
CA ALA A 96 3.32 12.08 -10.10
C ALA A 96 3.71 10.67 -10.60
N ASN A 97 3.22 9.61 -9.93
CA ASN A 97 3.54 8.23 -10.28
C ASN A 97 2.71 7.69 -11.47
N THR A 98 1.66 8.39 -11.92
CA THR A 98 0.94 8.05 -13.16
C THR A 98 1.85 8.17 -14.39
N ALA A 99 2.92 8.99 -14.34
CA ALA A 99 3.86 9.15 -15.45
C ALA A 99 4.92 8.03 -15.54
N VAL A 100 5.08 7.18 -14.51
CA VAL A 100 6.16 6.17 -14.47
C VAL A 100 5.67 4.77 -14.89
N GLN A 101 4.37 4.50 -14.85
CA GLN A 101 3.79 3.22 -15.30
C GLN A 101 3.83 3.00 -16.82
N SER A 102 4.21 4.01 -17.63
CA SER A 102 4.40 3.86 -19.08
C SER A 102 5.86 3.60 -19.51
N ARG A 103 6.79 3.39 -18.57
CA ARG A 103 8.20 3.08 -18.88
C ARG A 103 8.58 1.63 -18.56
N HIS A 104 7.73 0.69 -18.96
CA HIS A 104 8.15 -0.68 -19.27
C HIS A 104 7.42 -1.14 -20.54
N ALA A 105 7.72 -0.46 -21.65
CA ALA A 105 7.52 -0.97 -23.00
C ALA A 105 8.85 -0.81 -23.76
N THR A 106 9.67 -1.85 -23.67
CA THR A 106 10.87 -2.10 -24.50
C THR A 106 11.14 -3.59 -24.31
N GLY A 107 11.21 -4.46 -25.29
CA GLY A 107 11.17 -4.39 -26.76
C GLY A 107 11.39 -5.82 -27.24
#